data_AF-A0A316SP13-F1
#
_entry.id   AF-A0A316SP13-F1
#
_cell.length_a   1.000
_cell.length_b   1.000
_cell.length_c   1.000
_cell.angle_alpha   90.00
_cell.angle_beta   90.00
_cell.angle_gamma   90.00
#
_symmetry.space_group_name_H-M   'P 1'
#
loop_
_entity.id
_entity.type
_entity.pdbx_description
1 polymer ?
#
loop_
_entity_poly.entity_id
_entity_poly.type
_entity_poly.pdbx_seq_one_letter_code
_entity_poly.pdbx_strand_id
1 'polypeptide(L)'
;MDIVSSFTARLNELMKETGLTPKQISESTGIDLTELMHWKSDKNKKLPSTRNLLKLANFFRCSFAYMLGLENENSLPNPRRELPVFSERLCKILEKKQLKVFVLKRTGKIQFKSSINNWKTGRTMPNVFNLVCLAETLNCSVDYLLGRGD
;
A
#
# COMPACT_ATOMS: atom_id res chain seq x y z
N MET A 1 -2.24 16.66 -0.88
CA MET A 1 -2.54 15.60 -1.86
C MET A 1 -3.53 14.66 -1.19
N ASP A 2 -4.75 14.54 -1.71
CA ASP A 2 -5.75 13.63 -1.13
C ASP A 2 -5.61 12.25 -1.78
N ILE A 3 -4.81 11.38 -1.14
CA ILE A 3 -4.56 10.03 -1.62
C ILE A 3 -5.83 9.17 -1.58
N VAL A 4 -6.84 9.54 -0.78
CA VAL A 4 -8.10 8.79 -0.69
C VAL A 4 -8.93 9.02 -1.95
N SER A 5 -9.09 10.29 -2.34
CA SER A 5 -9.78 10.63 -3.59
C SER A 5 -9.07 10.09 -4.82
N SER A 6 -7.74 10.18 -4.83
CA SER A 6 -6.91 9.70 -5.94
C SER A 6 -7.01 8.17 -6.09
N PHE A 7 -6.98 7.43 -4.97
CA PHE A 7 -7.20 5.98 -4.97
C PHE A 7 -8.58 5.60 -5.52
N THR A 8 -9.66 6.25 -5.07
CA THR A 8 -11.01 5.95 -5.56
C THR A 8 -11.12 6.20 -7.08
N ALA A 9 -10.56 7.30 -7.58
CA ALA A 9 -10.53 7.59 -9.02
C ALA A 9 -9.76 6.51 -9.79
N ARG A 10 -8.54 6.19 -9.34
CA ARG A 10 -7.69 5.19 -10.01
C ARG A 10 -8.28 3.79 -9.98
N LEU A 11 -8.88 3.37 -8.86
CA LEU A 11 -9.58 2.09 -8.77
C LEU A 11 -10.70 2.01 -9.81
N ASN A 12 -11.47 3.09 -9.97
CA ASN A 12 -12.54 3.15 -10.95
C ASN A 12 -12.04 3.04 -12.40
N GLU A 13 -10.93 3.69 -12.74
CA GLU A 13 -10.29 3.59 -14.05
C GLU A 13 -9.84 2.16 -14.33
N LEU A 14 -9.05 1.59 -13.42
CA LEU A 14 -8.52 0.23 -13.54
C LEU A 14 -9.65 -0.81 -13.67
N MET A 15 -10.72 -0.69 -12.89
CA MET A 15 -11.87 -1.59 -13.01
C MET A 15 -12.51 -1.51 -14.40
N LYS A 16 -12.67 -0.30 -14.96
CA LYS A 16 -13.23 -0.12 -16.31
C LYS A 16 -12.34 -0.72 -17.40
N GLU A 17 -11.02 -0.53 -17.31
CA GLU A 17 -10.04 -1.06 -18.26
C GLU A 17 -10.05 -2.59 -18.34
N THR A 18 -10.35 -3.28 -17.23
CA THR A 18 -10.45 -4.75 -17.26
C THR A 18 -11.66 -5.27 -18.01
N GLY A 19 -12.73 -4.48 -18.17
CA GLY A 19 -14.02 -4.94 -18.70
C GLY A 19 -14.77 -5.93 -17.79
N LEU A 20 -14.28 -6.20 -16.58
CA LEU A 20 -14.87 -7.16 -15.64
C LEU A 20 -15.91 -6.51 -14.74
N THR A 21 -16.89 -7.30 -14.32
CA THR A 21 -17.86 -6.86 -13.30
C THR A 21 -17.20 -6.81 -11.91
N PRO A 22 -17.70 -5.96 -10.98
CA PRO A 22 -17.21 -5.96 -9.60
C PRO A 22 -17.28 -7.33 -8.92
N LYS A 23 -18.27 -8.16 -9.27
CA LYS A 23 -18.39 -9.53 -8.77
C LYS A 23 -17.23 -10.42 -9.22
N GLN A 24 -16.88 -10.39 -10.50
CA GLN A 24 -15.74 -11.16 -11.03
C GLN A 24 -14.40 -10.69 -10.42
N ILE A 25 -14.24 -9.39 -10.18
CA ILE A 25 -13.05 -8.84 -9.51
C ILE A 25 -13.00 -9.29 -8.06
N SER A 26 -14.13 -9.26 -7.35
CA SER A 26 -14.27 -9.78 -5.99
C SER A 26 -13.86 -11.25 -5.91
N GLU A 27 -14.36 -12.10 -6.80
CA GLU A 27 -14.01 -13.52 -6.90
C GLU A 27 -12.52 -13.73 -7.20
N SER A 28 -11.96 -12.97 -8.15
CA SER A 28 -10.56 -13.10 -8.57
C SER A 28 -9.56 -12.65 -7.49
N THR A 29 -9.93 -11.65 -6.70
CA THR A 29 -9.06 -11.07 -5.65
C THR A 29 -9.30 -11.68 -4.27
N GLY A 30 -10.43 -12.38 -4.08
CA GLY A 30 -10.92 -12.80 -2.77
C GLY A 30 -11.17 -11.61 -1.83
N ILE A 31 -11.57 -10.46 -2.38
CA ILE A 31 -12.01 -9.28 -1.63
C ILE A 31 -13.53 -9.31 -1.60
N ASP A 32 -14.14 -9.00 -0.46
CA ASP A 32 -15.60 -8.95 -0.35
C ASP A 32 -16.19 -7.91 -1.31
N LEU A 33 -17.30 -8.27 -1.98
CA LEU A 33 -17.95 -7.41 -2.96
C LEU A 33 -18.40 -6.09 -2.32
N THR A 34 -18.89 -6.12 -1.08
CA THR A 34 -19.34 -4.92 -0.36
C THR A 34 -18.16 -3.99 -0.07
N GLU A 35 -17.01 -4.53 0.33
CA GLU A 35 -15.78 -3.74 0.49
C GLU A 35 -15.36 -3.06 -0.83
N LEU A 36 -15.35 -3.81 -1.93
CA LEU A 36 -14.99 -3.29 -3.25
C LEU A 36 -15.95 -2.18 -3.70
N MET A 37 -17.27 -2.38 -3.51
CA MET A 37 -18.30 -1.40 -3.84
C MET A 37 -18.18 -0.13 -2.98
N HIS A 38 -17.79 -0.28 -1.71
CA HIS A 38 -17.54 0.88 -0.84
C HIS A 38 -16.36 1.72 -1.33
N TRP A 39 -15.23 1.11 -1.70
CA TRP A 39 -14.07 1.86 -2.21
C TRP A 39 -14.31 2.53 -3.55
N LYS A 40 -15.18 1.93 -4.36
CA LYS A 40 -15.62 2.47 -5.65
C LYS A 40 -16.50 3.72 -5.51
N SER A 41 -17.19 3.89 -4.38
CA SER A 41 -18.18 4.95 -4.17
C SER A 41 -17.53 6.31 -3.87
N ASP A 42 -18.04 7.37 -4.52
CA ASP A 42 -17.60 8.75 -4.24
C ASP A 42 -18.15 9.33 -2.93
N LYS A 43 -19.18 8.71 -2.33
CA LYS A 43 -19.87 9.27 -1.16
C LYS A 43 -19.11 9.06 0.16
N ASN A 44 -18.35 7.97 0.28
CA ASN A 44 -17.67 7.55 1.52
C ASN A 44 -16.27 7.04 1.21
N LYS A 45 -15.46 7.91 0.59
CA LYS A 45 -14.10 7.56 0.15
C LYS A 45 -13.25 7.15 1.35
N LYS A 46 -12.62 5.98 1.26
CA LYS A 46 -11.71 5.44 2.26
C LYS A 46 -10.66 4.56 1.61
N LEU A 47 -9.49 4.47 2.24
CA LEU A 47 -8.47 3.51 1.81
C LEU A 47 -8.80 2.10 2.29
N PRO A 48 -8.44 1.07 1.52
CA PRO A 48 -8.46 -0.31 1.96
C PRO A 48 -7.40 -0.56 3.06
N SER A 49 -7.46 -1.74 3.67
CA SER A 49 -6.32 -2.25 4.42
C SER A 49 -5.12 -2.47 3.48
N THR A 50 -3.89 -2.46 4.02
CA THR A 50 -2.68 -2.76 3.24
C THR A 50 -2.75 -4.12 2.56
N ARG A 51 -3.39 -5.10 3.20
CA ARG A 51 -3.61 -6.44 2.62
C ARG A 51 -4.54 -6.39 1.41
N ASN A 52 -5.64 -5.64 1.49
CA ASN A 52 -6.56 -5.52 0.37
C ASN A 52 -5.98 -4.65 -0.75
N LEU A 53 -5.22 -3.60 -0.43
CA LEU A 53 -4.47 -2.83 -1.43
C LEU A 53 -3.46 -3.72 -2.17
N LEU A 54 -2.76 -4.60 -1.45
CA LEU A 54 -1.83 -5.56 -2.04
C LEU A 54 -2.52 -6.51 -3.02
N LYS A 55 -3.70 -7.04 -2.66
CA LYS A 55 -4.50 -7.90 -3.53
C LYS A 55 -4.88 -7.17 -4.82
N LEU A 56 -5.39 -5.95 -4.71
CA LEU A 56 -5.78 -5.14 -5.88
C LEU A 56 -4.57 -4.82 -6.76
N ALA A 57 -3.46 -4.37 -6.16
CA ALA A 57 -2.24 -4.04 -6.90
C ALA A 57 -1.60 -5.28 -7.58
N ASN A 58 -1.77 -6.48 -7.00
CA ASN A 58 -1.38 -7.73 -7.66
C ASN A 58 -2.29 -8.09 -8.84
N PHE A 59 -3.59 -7.86 -8.69
CA PHE A 59 -4.60 -8.14 -9.70
C PHE A 59 -4.46 -7.22 -10.92
N PHE A 60 -4.37 -5.90 -10.68
CA PHE A 60 -4.17 -4.90 -11.73
C PHE A 60 -2.71 -4.78 -12.20
N ARG A 61 -1.79 -5.55 -11.58
CA ARG A 61 -0.36 -5.58 -11.89
C ARG A 61 0.25 -4.16 -11.92
N CYS A 62 0.10 -3.43 -10.82
CA CYS A 62 0.59 -2.07 -10.71
C CYS A 62 1.33 -1.79 -9.40
N SER A 63 2.03 -0.66 -9.37
CA SER A 63 2.68 -0.14 -8.16
C SER A 63 1.63 0.39 -7.17
N PHE A 64 2.01 0.45 -5.89
CA PHE A 64 1.19 1.13 -4.87
C PHE A 64 1.11 2.63 -5.15
N ALA A 65 2.19 3.23 -5.64
CA ALA A 65 2.21 4.66 -5.94
C ALA A 65 1.17 5.00 -7.02
N TYR A 66 1.11 4.22 -8.10
CA TYR A 66 0.16 4.41 -9.19
C TYR A 66 -1.27 4.23 -8.70
N MET A 67 -1.50 3.15 -7.95
CA MET A 67 -2.82 2.84 -7.40
C MET A 67 -3.34 3.91 -6.42
N LEU A 68 -2.43 4.60 -5.72
CA LEU A 68 -2.74 5.71 -4.81
C LEU A 68 -2.72 7.09 -5.48
N GLY A 69 -2.45 7.16 -6.79
CA GLY A 69 -2.34 8.41 -7.55
C GLY A 69 -1.16 9.29 -7.14
N LEU A 70 -0.09 8.68 -6.59
CA LEU A 70 1.17 9.35 -6.28
C LEU A 70 2.08 9.45 -7.52
N GLU A 71 1.80 8.65 -8.55
CA GLU A 71 2.42 8.72 -9.87
C GLU A 71 1.37 8.62 -10.98
N ASN A 72 1.66 9.22 -12.13
CA ASN A 72 0.76 9.25 -13.27
C ASN A 72 0.86 8.00 -14.14
N GLU A 73 2.05 7.38 -14.20
CA GLU A 73 2.33 6.17 -14.98
C GLU A 73 2.71 5.03 -14.04
N ASN A 74 2.36 3.80 -14.40
CA ASN A 74 2.63 2.63 -13.59
C ASN A 74 4.12 2.25 -13.64
N SER A 75 4.85 2.52 -12.56
CA SER A 75 6.28 2.19 -12.46
C SER A 75 6.58 0.71 -12.19
N LEU A 76 5.56 -0.11 -11.88
CA LEU A 76 5.73 -1.52 -11.54
C LEU A 76 4.67 -2.42 -12.20
N PRO A 77 4.76 -2.67 -13.52
CA PRO A 77 3.83 -3.54 -14.24
C PRO A 77 3.97 -5.03 -13.90
N ASN A 78 5.08 -5.43 -13.27
CA ASN A 78 5.36 -6.83 -12.91
C ASN A 78 5.79 -6.96 -11.44
N PRO A 79 4.89 -6.71 -10.47
CA PRO A 79 5.22 -6.79 -9.05
C PRO A 79 5.49 -8.24 -8.62
N ARG A 80 6.48 -8.43 -7.75
CA ARG A 80 6.72 -9.73 -7.07
C ARG A 80 5.50 -10.08 -6.21
N ARG A 81 5.07 -11.34 -6.29
CA ARG A 81 3.90 -11.85 -5.55
C ARG A 81 4.27 -12.52 -4.24
N GLU A 82 5.43 -13.19 -4.22
CA GLU A 82 6.01 -13.76 -3.02
C GLU A 82 6.77 -12.68 -2.28
N LEU A 83 6.27 -12.33 -1.09
CA LEU A 83 6.81 -11.24 -0.30
C LEU A 83 7.54 -11.80 0.92
N PRO A 84 8.67 -11.20 1.31
CA PRO A 84 9.29 -11.51 2.58
C PRO A 84 8.39 -11.07 3.74
N VAL A 85 8.66 -11.59 4.93
CA VAL A 85 8.00 -11.14 6.16
C VAL A 85 8.31 -9.65 6.35
N PHE A 86 7.25 -8.83 6.42
CA PHE A 86 7.39 -7.37 6.43
C PHE A 86 8.26 -6.86 7.59
N SER A 87 8.09 -7.42 8.79
CA SER A 87 8.84 -7.02 9.98
C SER A 87 10.35 -7.24 9.81
N GLU A 88 10.74 -8.42 9.30
CA GLU A 88 12.14 -8.74 9.01
C GLU A 88 12.71 -7.84 7.93
N ARG A 89 11.93 -7.60 6.86
CA ARG A 89 12.33 -6.70 5.77
C ARG A 89 12.55 -5.28 6.28
N LEU A 90 11.61 -4.77 7.10
CA LEU A 90 11.73 -3.45 7.70
C LEU A 90 12.99 -3.35 8.56
N CYS A 91 13.27 -4.34 9.42
CA CYS A 91 14.49 -4.36 10.22
C CYS A 91 15.76 -4.32 9.35
N LYS A 92 15.83 -5.15 8.31
CA LYS A 92 16.96 -5.15 7.35
C LYS A 92 17.16 -3.80 6.66
N ILE A 93 16.07 -3.13 6.25
CA ILE A 93 16.15 -1.79 5.62
C ILE A 93 16.68 -0.76 6.62
N LEU A 94 16.21 -0.79 7.87
CA LEU A 94 16.64 0.14 8.91
C LEU A 94 18.12 -0.04 9.26
N GLU A 95 18.58 -1.29 9.36
CA GLU A 95 19.99 -1.62 9.58
C GLU A 95 20.87 -1.14 8.43
N LYS A 96 20.50 -1.46 7.18
CA LYS A 96 21.24 -1.01 5.98
C LYS A 96 21.35 0.51 5.90
N LYS A 97 20.30 1.24 6.29
CA LYS A 97 20.29 2.71 6.31
C LYS A 97 20.89 3.32 7.59
N GLN A 98 21.32 2.49 8.54
CA GLN A 98 21.82 2.92 9.85
C GLN A 98 20.84 3.84 10.61
N LEU A 99 19.53 3.65 10.38
CA LEU A 99 18.48 4.50 10.94
C LEU A 99 17.99 3.94 12.27
N LYS A 100 18.16 4.74 13.33
CA LYS A 100 17.57 4.44 14.64
C LYS A 100 16.08 4.80 14.63
N VAL A 101 15.27 3.99 15.29
CA VAL A 101 13.80 4.18 15.41
C VAL A 101 13.42 5.58 15.90
N PHE A 102 14.24 6.18 16.78
CA PHE A 102 14.02 7.52 17.28
C PHE A 102 14.09 8.61 16.19
N VAL A 103 14.91 8.42 15.15
CA VAL A 103 14.98 9.32 13.99
C VAL A 103 13.66 9.29 13.23
N LEU A 104 13.10 8.10 13.01
CA LEU A 104 11.80 7.94 12.34
C LEU A 104 10.68 8.66 13.12
N LYS A 105 10.71 8.59 14.45
CA LYS A 105 9.75 9.27 15.34
C LYS A 105 9.87 10.79 15.31
N ARG A 106 11.04 11.34 14.94
CA ARG A 106 11.29 12.79 14.88
C ARG A 106 10.84 13.43 13.57
N THR A 107 10.62 12.65 12.51
CA THR A 107 10.14 13.17 11.22
C THR A 107 8.74 13.79 11.29
N GLY A 108 7.96 13.49 12.33
CA GLY A 108 6.57 13.96 12.47
C GLY A 108 5.57 13.33 11.51
N LYS A 109 6.04 12.59 10.48
CA LYS A 109 5.20 11.95 9.47
C LYS A 109 4.44 10.72 9.97
N ILE A 110 4.98 10.04 10.98
CA ILE A 110 4.36 8.85 11.58
C ILE A 110 3.62 9.28 12.85
N GLN A 111 2.29 9.32 12.75
CA GLN A 111 1.41 9.84 13.81
C GLN A 111 1.47 9.01 15.10
N PHE A 112 1.72 7.70 15.00
CA PHE A 112 1.70 6.78 16.15
C PHE A 112 3.08 6.16 16.41
N LYS A 113 3.84 6.78 17.31
CA LYS A 113 5.23 6.38 17.64
C LYS A 113 5.35 4.96 18.22
N SER A 114 4.33 4.45 18.91
CA SER A 114 4.31 3.07 19.43
C SER A 114 4.19 2.02 18.32
N SER A 115 3.65 2.39 17.16
CA SER A 115 3.37 1.47 16.06
C SER A 115 4.64 0.95 15.39
N ILE A 116 5.73 1.73 15.33
CA ILE A 116 6.97 1.31 14.69
C ILE A 116 7.56 0.05 15.34
N ASN A 117 7.53 -0.04 16.67
CA ASN A 117 8.02 -1.22 17.37
C ASN A 117 7.14 -2.44 17.08
N ASN A 118 5.82 -2.28 17.05
CA ASN A 118 4.89 -3.36 16.70
C ASN A 118 5.08 -3.84 15.25
N TRP A 119 5.43 -2.94 14.33
CA TRP A 119 5.75 -3.29 12.95
C TRP A 119 7.06 -4.07 12.85
N LYS A 120 8.09 -3.65 13.59
CA LYS A 120 9.40 -4.34 13.65
C LYS A 120 9.31 -5.74 14.27
N THR A 121 8.42 -5.94 15.23
CA THR A 121 8.21 -7.26 15.86
C THR A 121 7.18 -8.11 15.13
N GLY A 122 6.54 -7.58 14.07
CA GLY A 122 5.50 -8.28 13.32
C GLY A 122 4.16 -8.38 14.04
N ARG A 123 3.99 -7.72 15.19
CA ARG A 123 2.73 -7.71 15.95
C ARG A 123 1.59 -7.08 15.15
N THR A 124 1.88 -6.05 14.35
CA THR A 124 0.90 -5.41 13.46
C THR A 124 1.52 -5.01 12.12
N MET A 125 0.67 -4.80 11.12
CA MET A 125 1.04 -4.22 9.83
C MET A 125 0.71 -2.72 9.80
N PRO A 126 1.53 -1.85 9.18
CA PRO A 126 1.12 -0.48 8.91
C PRO A 126 -0.11 -0.44 8.00
N ASN A 127 -1.04 0.49 8.27
CA ASN A 127 -2.07 0.85 7.30
C ASN A 127 -1.45 1.62 6.12
N VAL A 128 -2.22 1.87 5.06
CA VAL A 128 -1.74 2.48 3.82
C VAL A 128 -1.06 3.83 4.07
N PHE A 129 -1.67 4.71 4.85
CA PHE A 129 -1.07 6.01 5.20
C PHE A 129 0.29 5.86 5.86
N ASN A 130 0.38 5.02 6.90
CA ASN A 130 1.63 4.79 7.60
C ASN A 130 2.69 4.15 6.70
N LEU A 131 2.29 3.30 5.76
CA LEU A 131 3.20 2.68 4.82
C LEU A 131 3.80 3.70 3.84
N VAL A 132 2.98 4.63 3.34
CA VAL A 132 3.44 5.77 2.51
C VAL A 132 4.39 6.65 3.31
N CYS A 133 4.01 7.08 4.52
CA CYS A 133 4.87 7.89 5.39
C CYS A 133 6.21 7.20 5.70
N LEU A 134 6.18 5.89 5.92
CA LEU A 134 7.37 5.10 6.20
C LEU A 134 8.28 5.02 4.97
N ALA A 135 7.72 4.78 3.78
CA ALA A 135 8.46 4.75 2.53
C ALA A 135 9.14 6.11 2.24
N GLU A 136 8.41 7.22 2.40
CA GLU A 136 8.97 8.57 2.28
C GLU A 136 10.10 8.81 3.29
N THR A 137 9.89 8.44 4.55
CA THR A 137 10.89 8.61 5.61
C THR A 137 12.16 7.81 5.34
N LEU A 138 12.01 6.63 4.74
CA LEU A 138 13.13 5.76 4.38
C LEU A 138 13.72 6.13 3.01
N ASN A 139 13.15 7.11 2.30
CA ASN A 139 13.52 7.48 0.93
C ASN A 139 13.56 6.23 0.01
N CYS A 140 12.44 5.51 -0.06
CA CYS A 140 12.23 4.38 -0.97
C CYS A 140 10.76 4.32 -1.41
N SER A 141 10.45 3.48 -2.41
CA SER A 141 9.07 3.23 -2.82
C SER A 141 8.34 2.32 -1.82
N VAL A 142 7.01 2.41 -1.80
CA VAL A 142 6.17 1.50 -1.00
C VAL A 142 6.35 0.06 -1.46
N ASP A 143 6.46 -0.16 -2.77
CA ASP A 143 6.70 -1.48 -3.35
C ASP A 143 8.06 -2.05 -2.94
N TYR A 144 9.13 -1.24 -2.93
CA TYR A 144 10.42 -1.66 -2.37
C TYR A 144 10.28 -1.97 -0.89
N LEU A 145 9.59 -1.14 -0.10
CA LEU A 145 9.42 -1.38 1.33
C LEU A 145 8.70 -2.72 1.61
N LEU A 146 7.72 -3.11 0.77
CA LEU A 146 7.02 -4.39 0.86
C LEU A 146 7.79 -5.57 0.23
N GLY A 147 8.79 -5.31 -0.62
CA GLY A 147 9.52 -6.33 -1.38
C GLY A 147 8.85 -6.75 -2.68
N ARG A 148 7.95 -5.91 -3.21
CA ARG A 148 7.29 -6.08 -4.51
C ARG A 148 8.18 -5.69 -5.69
N GLY A 149 9.17 -4.82 -5.48
CA GLY A 149 10.11 -4.34 -6.47
C GLY A 149 11.49 -4.05 -5.85
N ASP A 150 12.45 -3.74 -6.72
CA ASP A 150 13.83 -3.37 -6.35
C ASP A 150 14.01 -1.87 -6.10
#